data_AF-A0A4Y2CD80-F1
#
_entry.id   AF-A0A4Y2CD80-F1
#
_cell.length_a   1.000
_cell.length_b   1.000
_cell.length_c   1.000
_cell.angle_alpha   90.00
_cell.angle_beta   90.00
_cell.angle_gamma   90.00
#
_symmetry.space_group_name_H-M   'P 1'
#
loop_
_entity.id
_entity.type
_entity.pdbx_description
1 polymer ?
#
loop_
_entity_poly.entity_id
_entity_poly.type
_entity_poly.pdbx_seq_one_letter_code
_entity_poly.pdbx_strand_id
1 'polypeptide(L)'
;MTPHKKYFLSYEPFSSPKEVKIGNNETTFAIGQRTVNVRMLVSGKWENNHLSDVRFVPEVSRNLFSVSRAVDKGYPISTSISSRRPKNIEE
;
A
#
# COMPACT_ATOMS: atom_id res chain seq x y z
N MET A 1 2.21 -1.46 -0.20
CA MET A 1 3.21 -1.41 -1.30
C MET A 1 3.27 0.01 -1.85
N THR A 2 4.40 0.42 -2.40
CA THR A 2 4.62 1.78 -2.89
C THR A 2 5.53 1.80 -4.12
N PRO A 3 5.32 2.74 -5.07
CA PRO A 3 6.26 3.02 -6.15
C PRO A 3 7.35 4.02 -5.73
N HIS A 4 7.35 4.48 -4.48
CA HIS A 4 8.24 5.54 -4.03
C HIS A 4 9.32 4.99 -3.09
N LYS A 5 10.50 4.72 -3.66
CA LYS A 5 11.66 4.22 -2.89
C LYS A 5 12.08 5.15 -1.74
N LYS A 6 11.85 6.46 -1.88
CA LYS A 6 12.20 7.48 -0.87
C LYS A 6 11.45 7.35 0.47
N TYR A 7 10.38 6.56 0.54
CA TYR A 7 9.63 6.36 1.79
C TYR A 7 10.23 5.29 2.70
N PHE A 8 11.14 4.46 2.18
CA PHE A 8 11.77 3.42 2.96
C PHE A 8 12.88 3.98 3.84
N LEU A 9 12.92 3.55 5.10
CA LEU A 9 14.02 3.87 6.02
C LEU A 9 15.35 3.25 5.56
N SER A 10 15.28 2.08 4.95
CA SER A 10 16.37 1.36 4.29
C SER A 10 15.77 0.58 3.13
N TYR A 11 16.54 0.21 2.12
CA TYR A 11 16.01 -0.57 1.00
C TYR A 11 16.72 -1.91 0.93
N GLU A 12 15.94 -2.98 0.88
CA GLU A 12 16.44 -4.33 0.70
C GLU A 12 15.94 -4.87 -0.66
N PRO A 13 16.81 -4.99 -1.67
CA PRO A 13 16.43 -5.62 -2.94
C PRO A 13 16.17 -7.10 -2.75
N PHE A 14 15.26 -7.66 -3.55
CA PHE A 14 15.12 -9.11 -3.64
C PHE A 14 16.19 -9.70 -4.57
N SER A 15 16.58 -10.95 -4.30
CA SER A 15 17.44 -11.72 -5.21
C SER A 15 16.78 -11.98 -6.57
N SER A 16 15.45 -12.11 -6.57
CA SER A 16 14.61 -12.17 -7.77
C SER A 16 13.32 -11.37 -7.56
N PRO A 17 12.76 -10.73 -8.60
CA PRO A 17 11.47 -10.07 -8.50
C PRO A 17 10.36 -11.03 -8.01
N LYS A 18 9.43 -10.52 -7.21
CA LYS A 18 8.30 -11.29 -6.64
C LYS A 18 7.00 -10.83 -7.26
N GLU A 19 6.20 -11.77 -7.72
CA GLU A 19 4.89 -11.50 -8.32
C GLU A 19 3.93 -10.86 -7.31
N VAL A 20 3.15 -9.86 -7.77
CA VAL A 20 2.13 -9.17 -7.01
C VAL A 20 0.89 -8.98 -7.87
N LYS A 21 -0.25 -9.51 -7.41
CA LYS A 21 -1.56 -9.23 -8.00
C LYS A 21 -2.10 -7.89 -7.50
N ILE A 22 -2.54 -7.05 -8.43
CA ILE A 22 -3.15 -5.74 -8.12
C ILE A 22 -4.65 -5.74 -8.44
N GLY A 23 -5.37 -4.73 -7.95
CA GLY A 23 -6.84 -4.74 -7.89
C GLY A 23 -7.57 -4.74 -9.24
N ASN A 24 -6.89 -4.46 -10.35
CA ASN A 24 -7.40 -4.53 -11.72
C ASN A 24 -7.16 -5.91 -12.38
N ASN A 25 -6.84 -6.95 -11.59
CA ASN A 25 -6.46 -8.29 -12.05
C ASN A 25 -5.16 -8.37 -12.85
N GLU A 26 -4.41 -7.28 -12.96
CA GLU A 26 -3.06 -7.34 -13.52
C GLU A 26 -2.07 -7.90 -12.50
N THR A 27 -1.01 -8.50 -13.05
CA THR A 27 0.16 -8.93 -12.30
C THR A 27 1.29 -7.93 -12.54
N THR A 28 1.99 -7.56 -11.47
CA THR A 28 3.22 -6.78 -11.50
C THR A 28 4.30 -7.43 -10.62
N PHE A 29 5.48 -6.82 -10.55
CA PHE A 29 6.61 -7.34 -9.78
C PHE A 29 7.09 -6.37 -8.71
N ALA A 30 7.24 -6.90 -7.50
CA ALA A 30 7.99 -6.25 -6.44
C ALA A 30 9.47 -6.60 -6.58
N ILE A 31 10.35 -5.60 -6.51
CA ILE A 31 11.80 -5.76 -6.69
C ILE A 31 12.59 -5.60 -5.39
N GLY A 32 11.92 -5.22 -4.30
CA GLY A 32 12.49 -5.15 -2.97
C GLY A 32 11.43 -4.85 -1.92
N GLN A 33 11.85 -4.71 -0.67
CA GLN A 33 10.97 -4.35 0.43
C GLN A 33 11.73 -3.64 1.55
N ARG A 34 10.96 -2.97 2.43
CA ARG A 34 11.39 -2.65 3.79
C ARG A 34 10.23 -2.04 4.59
N THR A 35 10.56 -1.53 5.77
CA THR A 35 9.75 -0.67 6.62
C THR A 35 9.63 0.74 6.06
N VAL A 36 8.41 1.27 6.11
CA VAL A 36 8.09 2.68 5.85
C VAL A 36 7.46 3.31 7.09
N ASN A 37 7.81 4.56 7.36
CA ASN A 37 7.15 5.34 8.41
C ASN A 37 5.83 5.90 7.88
N VAL A 38 4.81 5.90 8.73
CA VAL A 38 3.49 6.43 8.41
C VAL A 38 2.91 7.15 9.62
N ARG A 39 1.99 8.07 9.38
CA ARG A 39 1.04 8.48 10.42
C ARG A 39 -0.21 7.65 10.29
N MET A 40 -0.69 7.09 11.39
CA MET A 40 -1.90 6.30 11.45
C MET A 40 -2.87 6.92 12.46
N LEU A 41 -4.17 6.81 12.17
CA LEU A 41 -5.20 7.18 13.13
C LEU A 41 -5.49 5.96 14.01
N VAL A 42 -5.06 5.99 15.26
CA VAL A 42 -5.25 4.93 16.26
C VAL A 42 -6.11 5.50 17.37
N SER A 43 -7.27 4.87 17.63
CA SER A 43 -8.19 5.30 18.69
C SER A 43 -8.54 6.81 18.66
N GLY A 44 -8.72 7.36 17.45
CA GLY A 44 -9.05 8.77 17.23
C GLY A 44 -7.87 9.75 17.33
N LYS A 45 -6.64 9.28 17.52
CA LYS A 45 -5.43 10.11 17.58
C LYS A 45 -4.46 9.77 16.46
N TRP A 46 -3.84 10.79 15.88
CA TRP A 46 -2.79 10.59 14.89
C TRP A 46 -1.48 10.24 15.59
N GLU A 47 -0.96 9.05 15.31
CA GLU A 47 0.28 8.53 15.89
C GLU A 47 1.31 8.25 14.80
N ASN A 48 2.59 8.45 15.14
CA ASN A 48 3.68 8.00 14.30
C ASN A 48 3.84 6.49 14.46
N ASN A 49 3.80 5.77 13.34
CA ASN A 49 3.91 4.32 13.33
C ASN A 49 4.73 3.86 12.11
N HIS A 50 4.86 2.56 11.93
CA HIS A 50 5.58 1.95 10.84
C HIS A 50 4.81 0.78 10.24
N LEU A 51 4.94 0.60 8.92
CA LEU A 51 4.48 -0.59 8.23
C LEU A 51 5.70 -1.42 7.86
N SER A 52 5.80 -2.64 8.40
CA SER A 52 6.80 -3.63 7.99
C SER A 52 6.39 -4.29 6.66
N ASP A 53 7.33 -5.01 6.04
CA ASP A 53 7.08 -5.83 4.83
C ASP A 53 6.49 -5.06 3.65
N VAL A 54 6.74 -3.75 3.55
CA VAL A 54 6.22 -2.96 2.43
C VAL A 54 7.04 -3.23 1.19
N ARG A 55 6.37 -3.74 0.16
CA ARG A 55 6.98 -4.03 -1.14
C ARG A 55 7.18 -2.76 -1.97
N PHE A 56 8.36 -2.63 -2.57
CA PHE A 56 8.68 -1.65 -3.59
C PHE A 56 8.26 -2.19 -4.96
N VAL A 57 7.29 -1.51 -5.58
CA VAL A 57 6.68 -1.91 -6.85
C VAL A 57 6.67 -0.67 -7.75
N PRO A 58 7.66 -0.48 -8.62
CA PRO A 58 7.80 0.74 -9.42
C PRO A 58 6.62 1.00 -10.37
N GLU A 59 6.00 -0.07 -10.89
CA GLU A 59 4.98 0.00 -11.93
C GLU A 59 3.59 0.45 -11.44
N VAL A 60 3.34 0.46 -10.13
CA VAL A 60 2.04 0.93 -9.62
C VAL A 60 2.02 2.45 -9.58
N SER A 61 0.92 3.07 -10.01
CA SER A 61 0.80 4.54 -10.03
C SER A 61 0.58 5.16 -8.65
N ARG A 62 0.19 4.38 -7.64
CA ARG A 62 -0.20 4.83 -6.30
C ARG A 62 0.25 3.86 -5.23
N ASN A 63 0.27 4.33 -3.98
CA ASN A 63 0.41 3.44 -2.83
C ASN A 63 -0.82 2.54 -2.73
N LEU A 64 -0.59 1.23 -2.64
CA LEU A 64 -1.66 0.24 -2.47
C LEU A 64 -1.53 -0.46 -1.12
N PHE A 65 -2.66 -0.69 -0.46
CA PHE A 65 -2.76 -1.52 0.74
C PHE A 65 -3.29 -2.90 0.34
N SER A 66 -2.56 -3.95 0.68
CA SER A 66 -2.96 -5.32 0.34
C SER A 66 -3.97 -5.83 1.36
N VAL A 67 -5.24 -5.83 0.97
CA VAL A 67 -6.35 -6.35 1.79
C VAL A 67 -6.16 -7.83 2.06
N SER A 68 -5.82 -8.63 1.04
CA SER A 68 -5.55 -10.06 1.19
C SER A 68 -4.48 -10.33 2.25
N ARG A 69 -3.36 -9.60 2.22
CA ARG A 69 -2.29 -9.77 3.21
C ARG A 69 -2.74 -9.42 4.64
N ALA A 70 -3.61 -8.44 4.81
CA ALA A 70 -4.14 -8.09 6.12
C ALA A 70 -5.08 -9.18 6.65
N VAL A 71 -5.93 -9.74 5.78
CA VAL A 71 -6.78 -10.89 6.11
C VAL A 71 -5.95 -12.12 6.45
N ASP A 72 -4.88 -12.42 5.69
CA ASP A 72 -3.95 -13.52 5.99
C ASP A 72 -3.26 -13.37 7.35
N LYS A 73 -3.08 -12.13 7.83
CA LYS A 73 -2.54 -11.82 9.17
C LYS A 73 -3.61 -11.85 10.26
N GLY A 74 -4.86 -12.16 9.94
CA GLY A 74 -5.98 -12.25 10.88
C GLY A 74 -6.65 -10.91 11.22
N TYR A 75 -6.39 -9.85 10.46
CA TYR A 75 -7.02 -8.55 10.70
C TYR A 75 -8.42 -8.48 10.07
N PRO A 76 -9.46 -8.10 10.83
CA PRO A 76 -10.78 -7.84 10.27
C PRO A 76 -10.73 -6.58 9.41
N ILE A 77 -11.30 -6.66 8.21
CA ILE A 77 -11.36 -5.53 7.26
C ILE A 77 -12.81 -5.10 7.10
N SER A 78 -13.06 -3.81 7.31
CA SER A 78 -14.34 -3.17 7.00
C SER A 78 -14.11 -2.11 5.93
N THR A 79 -14.93 -2.15 4.88
CA THR A 79 -14.88 -1.19 3.78
C THR A 79 -16.20 -0.45 3.70
N SER A 80 -16.17 0.87 3.84
CA SER A 80 -17.32 1.73 3.57
C SER A 80 -17.18 2.33 2.18
N ILE A 81 -18.16 2.09 1.30
CA ILE A 81 -18.22 2.75 -0.01
C ILE A 81 -18.84 4.13 0.21
N SER A 82 -18.02 5.18 0.10
CA SER A 82 -18.51 6.55 -0.04
C SER A 82 -18.78 6.78 -1.52
N SER A 83 -20.05 6.95 -1.91
CA SER A 83 -20.44 7.36 -3.25
C SER A 83 -20.07 8.84 -3.47
N ARG A 84 -18.81 9.12 -3.77
CA ARG A 84 -18.45 10.46 -4.26
C ARG A 84 -19.00 10.60 -5.69
N ARG A 85 -20.09 11.36 -5.83
CA ARG A 85 -20.53 11.84 -7.16
C ARG A 85 -19.39 12.64 -7.78
N PRO A 86 -19.07 12.45 -9.08
CA PRO A 86 -18.13 13.32 -9.77
C PRO A 86 -18.65 14.76 -9.64
N LYS A 87 -17.76 15.69 -9.25
CA LYS A 87 -18.07 17.12 -9.35
C LYS A 87 -18.07 17.45 -10.85
N ASN A 88 -19.24 17.79 -11.39
CA ASN A 88 -19.32 18.44 -12.69
C ASN A 88 -18.45 19.69 -12.61
N ILE A 89 -17.47 19.79 -13.51
CA ILE A 89 -16.74 21.02 -13.73
C ILE A 89 -17.66 21.84 -14.63
N GLU A 90 -18.33 22.85 -14.07
CA GLU A 90 -18.95 23.90 -14.89
C GLU A 90 -17.82 24.81 -15.37
N GLU A 91 -17.76 25.02 -16.70
CA GLU A 91 -16.88 25.97 -17.39
C GLU A 91 -17.25 27.43 -17.08
#